data_AF-S6U8F8-F1
#
_entry.id   AF-S6U8F8-F1
#
_cell.length_a   1.000
_cell.length_b   1.000
_cell.length_c   1.000
_cell.angle_alpha   90.00
_cell.angle_beta   90.00
_cell.angle_gamma   90.00
#
_symmetry.space_group_name_H-M   'P 1'
#
loop_
_entity.id
_entity.type
_entity.pdbx_description
1 polymer ?
#
loop_
_entity_poly.entity_id
_entity_poly.type
_entity_poly.pdbx_seq_one_letter_code
_entity_poly.pdbx_strand_id
1 'polypeptide(L)' 'MKHRKSLLRLALGLALLGSGLVATAQAANEQYFPLQSYRVGPYAAGGTGFFGGFIDYLQ' A
#
# COMPACT_ATOMS: atom_id res chain seq x y z
N MET A 1 9.95 24.45 -36.63
CA MET A 1 8.87 23.54 -36.13
C MET A 1 9.36 22.19 -35.59
N LYS A 2 10.41 21.55 -36.14
CA LYS A 2 10.95 20.26 -35.64
C LYS A 2 11.42 20.31 -34.18
N HIS A 3 12.14 21.36 -33.78
CA HIS A 3 12.65 21.50 -32.41
C HIS A 3 11.54 21.61 -31.35
N ARG A 4 10.44 22.31 -31.67
CA ARG A 4 9.26 22.44 -30.79
C ARG A 4 8.58 21.08 -30.55
N LYS A 5 8.50 20.25 -31.60
CA LYS A 5 7.98 18.86 -31.50
C LYS A 5 8.94 17.96 -30.70
N SER A 6 10.24 18.16 -30.82
CA SER A 6 11.25 17.43 -30.04
C SER A 6 11.19 17.76 -28.54
N LEU A 7 11.02 19.05 -28.21
CA LEU A 7 10.87 19.53 -26.83
C LEU A 7 9.58 19.00 -26.19
N LEU A 8 8.47 18.98 -26.94
CA LEU A 8 7.21 18.41 -26.47
C LEU A 8 7.30 16.91 -26.19
N ARG A 9 8.03 16.15 -27.02
CA ARG A 9 8.27 14.70 -26.80
C ARG A 9 9.15 14.45 -25.58
N LEU A 10 10.17 15.28 -25.37
CA LEU A 10 11.03 15.20 -24.20
C LEU A 10 10.25 15.52 -22.91
N ALA A 11 9.42 16.57 -22.93
CA ALA A 11 8.57 16.93 -21.80
C ALA A 11 7.56 15.82 -21.47
N LEU A 12 6.95 15.19 -22.49
CA LEU A 12 6.04 14.06 -22.30
C LEU A 12 6.78 12.82 -21.74
N GLY A 13 7.98 12.53 -22.23
CA GLY A 13 8.81 11.44 -21.71
C GLY A 13 9.18 11.66 -20.24
N LEU A 14 9.56 12.88 -19.86
CA LEU A 14 9.86 13.25 -18.48
C LEU A 14 8.62 13.20 -17.58
N ALA A 15 7.46 13.61 -18.08
CA ALA A 15 6.20 13.54 -17.33
C ALA A 15 5.78 12.09 -17.04
N LEU A 16 5.93 11.18 -18.02
CA LEU A 16 5.61 9.76 -17.86
C LEU A 16 6.57 9.05 -16.90
N LEU A 17 7.86 9.38 -16.95
CA LEU A 17 8.85 8.87 -16.00
C LEU A 17 8.61 9.43 -14.59
N GLY A 18 8.28 10.72 -14.46
CA GLY A 18 7.98 11.35 -13.18
C GLY A 18 6.70 10.83 -12.52
N SER A 19 5.66 10.50 -13.30
CA SER A 19 4.39 9.98 -12.77
C SER A 19 4.52 8.59 -12.13
N GLY A 20 5.48 7.77 -12.57
CA GLY A 20 5.74 6.45 -11.99
C GLY A 20 6.48 6.49 -10.65
N LEU A 21 7.25 7.55 -10.38
CA LEU A 21 8.01 7.72 -9.14
C LEU A 21 7.18 8.34 -8.00
N VAL A 22 6.08 9.03 -8.31
CA VAL A 22 5.22 9.71 -7.30
C VAL A 22 4.13 8.78 -6.73
N ALA A 23 3.94 7.59 -7.30
CA ALA A 23 2.91 6.64 -6.88
C ALA A 23 3.26 5.83 -5.62
N THR A 24 4.04 6.39 -4.68
CA THR A 24 4.45 5.72 -3.43
C THR A 24 3.90 6.41 -2.17
N ALA A 25 2.70 7.00 -2.21
CA ALA A 25 2.20 7.77 -1.07
C ALA A 25 0.72 7.50 -0.78
N GLN A 26 0.42 6.28 -0.31
CA GLN A 26 -0.82 5.95 0.40
C GLN A 26 -0.51 4.96 1.53
N ALA A 27 0.53 5.21 2.35
CA ALA A 27 0.85 4.49 3.60
C ALA A 27 2.25 4.83 4.15
N ALA A 28 2.78 6.05 3.95
CA ALA A 28 4.19 6.37 4.30
C ALA A 28 4.56 6.15 5.78
N ASN A 29 3.57 5.91 6.65
CA ASN A 29 3.72 5.50 8.06
C ASN A 29 2.74 4.39 8.49
N GLU A 30 2.05 3.73 7.56
CA GLU A 30 1.15 2.62 7.89
C GLU A 30 1.85 1.30 7.57
N GLN A 31 2.03 0.45 8.59
CA GLN A 31 2.55 -0.89 8.40
C GLN A 31 1.40 -1.88 8.39
N TYR A 32 1.17 -2.53 7.25
CA TYR A 32 0.15 -3.56 7.11
C TYR A 32 0.70 -4.90 7.60
N PHE A 33 0.02 -5.50 8.57
CA PHE A 33 0.33 -6.85 9.05
C PHE A 33 -0.86 -7.78 8.78
N PRO A 34 -0.73 -8.81 7.91
CA PRO A 34 -1.84 -9.71 7.63
C PRO A 34 -2.14 -10.56 8.87
N LEU A 35 -3.42 -10.61 9.25
CA LEU A 35 -3.88 -11.39 10.40
C LEU A 35 -5.05 -12.29 10.03
N GLN A 36 -4.77 -13.57 9.82
CA GLN A 36 -5.81 -14.56 9.53
C GLN A 36 -6.50 -15.00 10.83
N SER A 37 -7.48 -14.21 11.28
CA SER A 37 -8.23 -14.51 12.50
C SER A 37 -9.43 -15.40 12.21
N TYR A 38 -9.61 -16.48 12.97
CA TYR A 38 -10.86 -17.25 13.01
C TYR A 38 -11.66 -16.86 14.25
N ARG A 39 -12.92 -16.45 14.04
CA ARG A 39 -13.81 -15.98 15.12
C ARG A 39 -15.15 -16.73 15.19
N VAL A 40 -15.32 -17.75 14.36
CA VAL A 40 -16.55 -18.57 14.28
C VAL A 40 -16.15 -20.05 14.22
N GLY A 41 -17.02 -20.93 14.73
CA GLY A 41 -16.83 -22.37 14.77
C GLY A 41 -16.32 -22.90 16.11
N PRO A 42 -16.05 -24.22 16.23
CA PRO A 42 -15.71 -24.86 17.50
C PRO A 42 -14.47 -24.29 18.21
N TYR A 43 -13.55 -23.70 17.43
CA TYR A 43 -12.30 -23.13 17.94
C TYR A 43 -12.37 -21.60 18.17
N ALA A 44 -13.53 -20.96 17.96
CA ALA A 44 -13.68 -19.50 18.06
C ALA A 44 -13.27 -18.93 19.42
N ALA A 45 -13.49 -19.66 20.51
CA ALA A 45 -13.11 -19.24 21.86
C ALA A 45 -11.59 -19.02 21.99
N GLY A 46 -10.78 -19.95 21.48
CA GLY A 46 -9.32 -19.83 21.47
C GLY A 46 -8.83 -18.74 20.51
N GLY A 47 -9.44 -18.66 19.33
CA GLY A 47 -9.08 -17.65 18.33
C GLY A 47 -9.35 -16.22 18.82
N THR A 48 -10.51 -15.99 19.42
CA THR A 48 -10.90 -14.64 19.88
C THR A 48 -9.93 -14.10 20.93
N GLY A 49 -9.51 -14.94 21.90
CA GLY A 49 -8.54 -14.55 22.92
C GLY A 49 -7.13 -14.31 22.35
N PHE A 50 -6.64 -15.25 21.54
CA PHE A 50 -5.28 -15.13 20.95
C PHE A 50 -5.16 -13.93 20.02
N PHE A 51 -6.07 -13.79 19.05
CA PHE A 51 -6.02 -12.69 18.08
C PHE A 51 -6.40 -11.34 18.70
N GLY A 52 -7.24 -11.33 19.75
CA GLY A 52 -7.51 -10.13 20.53
C GLY A 52 -6.24 -9.58 21.16
N GLY A 53 -5.52 -10.43 21.91
CA GLY A 53 -4.25 -10.02 22.52
C GLY A 53 -3.17 -9.64 21.49
N PHE A 54 -3.14 -10.30 20.33
CA PHE A 54 -2.22 -9.94 19.25
C PHE A 54 -2.52 -8.55 18.67
N ILE A 55 -3.80 -8.20 18.50
CA ILE A 55 -4.22 -6.86 18.03
C ILE A 55 -3.85 -5.81 19.06
N ASP A 56 -4.18 -6.04 20.34
CA ASP A 56 -3.89 -5.09 21.42
C ASP A 56 -2.38 -4.83 21.57
N TYR A 57 -1.54 -5.83 21.26
CA TYR A 57 -0.08 -5.70 21.27
C TYR A 57 0.48 -4.89 20.10
N LEU A 58 -0.15 -4.95 18.92
CA LEU A 58 0.34 -4.29 17.70
C LEU A 58 -0.20 -2.87 17.50
N GLN A 59 -1.22 -2.46 18.25
CA GLN A 59 -1.73 -1.08 18.27
C GLN A 59 -0.68 -0.09 18.78
#